data_AF-A0A2V9QMC0-F1
#
_entry.id   AF-A0A2V9QMC0-F1
#
_cell.length_a   1.000
_cell.length_b   1.000
_cell.length_c   1.000
_cell.angle_alpha   90.00
_cell.angle_beta   90.00
_cell.angle_gamma   90.00
#
_symmetry.space_group_name_H-M   'P 1'
#
loop_
_entity.id
_entity.type
_entity.pdbx_description
1 polymer ?
#
loop_
_entity_poly.entity_id
_entity_poly.type
_entity_poly.pdbx_seq_one_letter_code
_entity_poly.pdbx_strand_id
1 'polypeptide(L)'
;MRSLTWVSDKHLSGWACSACDWTFPLPSLLSDPEAKKAYDRLASAKFQRHDCATQPQPVASLDPDTFIARAKGLVMRGFKPKDAAEIVSREIMFENHDDPDIARKVQIEALDFLRRVKEGLT
;
A
#
# COMPACT_ATOMS: atom_id res chain seq x y z
N MET A 1 -12.85 -7.00 -14.17
CA MET A 1 -12.16 -8.20 -14.69
C MET A 1 -10.80 -8.28 -14.02
N ARG A 2 -10.44 -9.39 -13.36
CA ARG A 2 -9.10 -9.54 -12.76
C ARG A 2 -8.12 -10.05 -13.80
N SER A 3 -6.89 -9.54 -13.78
CA SER A 3 -5.80 -9.99 -14.65
C SER A 3 -4.54 -10.27 -13.85
N LEU A 4 -3.71 -11.17 -14.38
CA LEU A 4 -2.39 -11.46 -13.87
C LEU A 4 -1.41 -10.43 -14.43
N THR A 5 -0.74 -9.67 -13.56
CA THR A 5 0.16 -8.58 -13.94
C THR A 5 1.55 -8.80 -13.38
N TRP A 6 2.57 -8.54 -14.19
CA TRP A 6 3.96 -8.58 -13.72
C TRP A 6 4.27 -7.31 -12.93
N VAL A 7 4.83 -7.46 -11.73
CA VAL A 7 5.24 -6.36 -10.86
C VAL A 7 6.74 -6.47 -10.60
N SER A 8 7.44 -5.34 -10.65
CA SER A 8 8.86 -5.25 -10.32
C SER A 8 9.11 -3.92 -9.63
N ASP A 9 9.27 -3.98 -8.31
CA ASP A 9 9.64 -2.86 -7.45
C ASP A 9 10.92 -3.22 -6.65
N LYS A 10 11.34 -2.33 -5.74
CA LYS A 10 12.57 -2.49 -4.95
C LYS A 10 12.55 -3.68 -3.98
N HIS A 11 11.38 -4.17 -3.61
CA HIS A 11 11.17 -5.17 -2.57
C HIS A 11 10.57 -6.48 -3.12
N LEU A 12 9.92 -6.43 -4.29
CA LEU A 12 9.21 -7.55 -4.89
C LEU A 12 9.37 -7.54 -6.41
N SER A 13 9.72 -8.69 -6.98
CA SER A 13 9.53 -8.98 -8.41
C SER A 13 8.74 -10.26 -8.54
N GLY A 14 7.68 -10.28 -9.35
CA GLY A 14 6.83 -11.46 -9.52
C GLY A 14 5.46 -11.14 -10.10
N TRP A 15 4.58 -12.15 -10.08
CA TRP A 15 3.20 -11.99 -10.56
C TRP A 15 2.28 -11.48 -9.45
N ALA A 16 1.34 -10.62 -9.81
CA ALA A 16 0.32 -10.10 -8.89
C ALA A 16 -1.08 -10.11 -9.53
N CYS A 17 -2.11 -10.06 -8.69
CA CYS A 17 -3.48 -9.85 -9.13
C CYS A 17 -3.79 -8.36 -9.26
N SER A 18 -4.40 -7.95 -10.36
CA SER A 18 -4.80 -6.54 -10.55
C SER A 18 -5.96 -6.07 -9.65
N ALA A 19 -6.51 -6.94 -8.80
CA ALA A 19 -7.75 -6.69 -8.06
C ALA A 19 -7.64 -6.97 -6.54
N CYS A 20 -6.51 -7.49 -6.05
CA CYS A 20 -6.25 -7.73 -4.63
C CYS A 20 -4.73 -7.86 -4.35
N ASP A 21 -4.32 -8.08 -3.09
CA ASP A 21 -2.90 -8.23 -2.70
C ASP A 21 -2.26 -9.57 -3.04
N TRP A 22 -2.93 -10.41 -3.80
CA TRP A 22 -2.35 -11.69 -4.15
C TRP A 22 -1.07 -11.45 -4.96
N THR A 23 0.05 -11.94 -4.42
CA THR A 23 1.37 -11.90 -5.05
C THR A 23 1.99 -13.29 -5.08
N PHE A 24 2.79 -13.52 -6.11
CA PHE A 24 3.56 -14.72 -6.31
C PHE A 24 5.00 -14.32 -6.63
N PRO A 25 5.86 -14.11 -5.61
CA PRO A 25 7.22 -13.61 -5.80
C PRO A 25 8.04 -14.54 -6.69
N LEU A 26 8.86 -13.95 -7.55
CA LEU A 26 9.88 -14.65 -8.32
C LEU A 26 10.99 -15.10 -7.37
N PRO A 27 11.31 -16.41 -7.31
CA PRO A 27 12.46 -16.89 -6.56
C PRO A 27 13.76 -16.29 -7.09
N SER A 28 14.65 -15.83 -6.20
CA SER A 28 15.92 -15.17 -6.53
C SER A 28 16.91 -16.03 -7.33
N LEU A 29 16.67 -17.34 -7.42
CA LEU A 29 17.54 -18.32 -8.09
C LEU A 29 16.99 -18.80 -9.45
N LEU A 30 15.94 -18.16 -9.96
CA LEU A 30 15.28 -18.60 -11.19
C LEU A 30 15.98 -18.04 -12.44
N SER A 31 17.17 -18.55 -12.75
CA SER A 31 17.96 -18.16 -13.92
C SER A 31 17.67 -19.00 -15.16
N ASP A 32 17.06 -20.17 -14.97
CA ASP A 32 16.83 -21.16 -16.00
C ASP A 32 15.55 -20.88 -16.82
N PRO A 33 15.59 -20.90 -18.17
CA PRO A 33 14.43 -20.63 -19.01
C PRO A 33 13.27 -21.62 -18.87
N GLU A 34 13.56 -22.89 -18.56
CA GLU A 34 12.54 -23.91 -18.32
C GLU A 34 11.91 -23.72 -16.94
N ALA A 35 12.71 -23.38 -15.93
CA ALA A 35 12.22 -22.99 -14.62
C ALA A 35 11.30 -21.76 -14.69
N LYS A 36 11.61 -20.76 -15.52
CA LYS A 36 10.75 -19.59 -15.74
C LYS A 36 9.40 -19.96 -16.35
N LYS A 37 9.38 -20.82 -17.36
CA LYS A 37 8.12 -21.33 -17.95
C LYS A 37 7.29 -22.11 -16.92
N ALA A 38 7.94 -22.92 -16.08
CA ALA A 38 7.25 -23.65 -15.01
C ALA A 38 6.67 -22.69 -13.97
N TYR A 39 7.42 -21.66 -13.58
CA TYR A 39 6.98 -20.60 -12.69
C TYR A 39 5.77 -19.85 -13.23
N ASP A 40 5.76 -19.45 -14.51
CA ASP A 40 4.62 -18.76 -15.13
C ASP A 40 3.35 -19.64 -15.16
N ARG A 41 3.51 -20.93 -15.44
CA ARG A 41 2.40 -21.90 -15.39
C ARG A 41 1.84 -22.04 -13.97
N LEU A 42 2.71 -22.13 -12.97
CA LEU A 42 2.31 -22.21 -11.57
C LEU A 42 1.59 -20.93 -11.12
N ALA A 43 2.11 -19.77 -11.50
CA ALA A 43 1.50 -18.48 -11.21
C ALA A 43 0.09 -18.39 -11.79
N SER A 44 -0.09 -18.77 -13.06
CA SER A 44 -1.41 -18.82 -13.70
C SER A 44 -2.39 -19.78 -13.01
N ALA A 45 -1.93 -20.98 -12.64
CA ALA A 45 -2.77 -21.96 -11.96
C ALA A 45 -3.18 -21.50 -10.55
N LYS A 46 -2.26 -20.88 -9.80
CA LYS A 46 -2.52 -20.31 -8.48
C LYS A 46 -3.43 -19.09 -8.59
N PHE A 47 -3.26 -18.25 -9.61
CA PHE A 47 -4.13 -17.12 -9.91
C PHE A 47 -5.58 -17.55 -10.21
N GLN A 48 -5.80 -18.67 -10.88
CA GLN A 48 -7.17 -19.15 -11.09
C GLN A 48 -7.84 -19.63 -9.79
N ARG A 49 -7.05 -20.19 -8.87
CA ARG A 49 -7.55 -20.77 -7.60
C ARG A 49 -7.68 -19.77 -6.47
N HIS A 50 -6.96 -18.65 -6.50
CA HIS A 50 -7.10 -17.64 -5.46
C HIS A 50 -8.47 -16.97 -5.57
N ASP A 51 -9.03 -16.65 -4.43
CA ASP A 51 -10.26 -15.88 -4.33
C ASP A 51 -9.93 -14.47 -3.83
N CYS A 52 -10.27 -13.46 -4.65
CA CYS A 52 -9.99 -12.07 -4.32
C CYS A 52 -10.76 -11.59 -3.08
N ALA A 53 -11.91 -12.22 -2.77
CA ALA A 53 -12.73 -11.83 -1.62
C ALA A 53 -12.16 -12.29 -0.27
N THR A 54 -11.28 -13.29 -0.28
CA THR A 54 -10.64 -13.85 0.93
C THR A 54 -9.19 -13.42 1.09
N GLN A 55 -8.60 -12.79 0.07
CA GLN A 55 -7.31 -12.12 0.22
C GLN A 55 -7.55 -10.74 0.83
N PRO A 56 -6.71 -10.28 1.76
CA PRO A 56 -6.66 -8.87 2.11
C PRO A 56 -6.61 -8.06 0.81
N GLN A 57 -7.46 -7.05 0.68
CA GLN A 57 -7.18 -6.02 -0.30
C GLN A 57 -5.85 -5.37 0.06
N PRO A 58 -5.14 -4.74 -0.91
CA PRO A 58 -4.05 -3.80 -0.66
C PRO A 58 -4.39 -2.94 0.52
N VAL A 59 -4.00 -3.42 1.69
CA VAL A 59 -3.80 -2.59 2.86
C VAL A 59 -2.60 -1.82 2.39
N ALA A 60 -2.86 -0.65 1.83
CA ALA A 60 -1.84 0.36 1.69
C ALA A 60 -1.28 0.45 3.10
N SER A 61 -0.15 -0.20 3.33
CA SER A 61 0.57 -0.09 4.57
C SER A 61 0.77 1.40 4.69
N LEU A 62 0.09 2.02 5.66
CA LEU A 62 0.32 3.40 5.98
C LEU A 62 1.73 3.44 6.52
N ASP A 63 2.68 3.57 5.61
CA ASP A 63 4.02 3.96 5.92
C ASP A 63 3.86 5.31 6.63
N PRO A 64 4.20 5.41 7.92
CA PRO A 64 4.06 6.64 8.70
C PRO A 64 4.75 7.82 8.01
N ASP A 65 5.84 7.54 7.27
CA ASP A 65 6.56 8.55 6.50
C ASP A 65 5.71 9.13 5.36
N THR A 66 4.77 8.35 4.81
CA THR A 66 3.83 8.80 3.77
C THR A 66 2.78 9.76 4.33
N PHE A 67 2.23 9.49 5.53
CA PHE A 67 1.29 10.43 6.18
C PHE A 67 1.96 11.77 6.46
N ILE A 68 3.12 11.72 7.11
CA ILE A 68 3.86 12.92 7.52
C ILE A 68 4.30 13.73 6.29
N ALA A 69 4.80 13.07 5.24
CA ALA A 69 5.20 13.76 4.01
C ALA A 69 4.02 14.48 3.33
N ARG A 70 2.86 13.82 3.22
CA ARG A 70 1.63 14.42 2.65
C ARG A 70 1.18 15.63 3.47
N ALA A 71 1.12 15.49 4.80
CA ALA A 71 0.69 16.55 5.70
C ALA A 71 1.65 17.76 5.67
N LYS A 72 2.96 17.51 5.70
CA LYS A 72 3.99 18.57 5.53
C LYS A 72 3.86 19.29 4.18
N GLY A 73 3.61 18.54 3.10
CA GLY A 73 3.38 19.11 1.77
C GLY A 73 2.25 20.14 1.76
N LEU A 74 1.15 19.87 2.47
CA LEU A 74 0.05 20.82 2.63
C LEU A 74 0.45 22.01 3.51
N VAL A 75 1.17 21.79 4.61
CA VAL A 75 1.64 22.89 5.47
C VAL A 75 2.54 23.85 4.70
N MET A 76 3.48 23.34 3.89
CA MET A 76 4.34 24.16 3.04
C MET A 76 3.56 24.97 1.99
N ARG A 77 2.37 24.50 1.60
CA ARG A 77 1.45 25.22 0.71
C ARG A 77 0.56 26.23 1.44
N GLY A 78 0.77 26.45 2.74
CA GLY A 78 0.08 27.45 3.55
C GLY A 78 -1.14 26.92 4.30
N PHE A 79 -1.43 25.61 4.27
CA PHE A 79 -2.49 25.04 5.07
C PHE A 79 -2.10 24.99 6.56
N LYS A 80 -3.06 25.17 7.46
CA LYS A 80 -2.80 24.99 8.89
C LYS A 80 -2.51 23.51 9.16
N PRO A 81 -1.62 23.17 10.10
CA PRO A 81 -1.28 21.77 10.41
C PRO A 81 -2.50 20.88 10.72
N LYS A 82 -3.49 21.42 11.44
CA LYS A 82 -4.74 20.71 11.72
C LYS A 82 -5.53 20.38 10.44
N ASP A 83 -5.68 21.36 9.56
CA ASP A 83 -6.42 21.20 8.31
C ASP A 83 -5.68 20.23 7.38
N ALA A 84 -4.34 20.32 7.32
CA ALA A 84 -3.49 19.38 6.59
C ALA A 84 -3.65 17.93 7.07
N ALA A 85 -3.61 17.70 8.39
CA ALA A 85 -3.80 16.38 8.96
C ALA A 85 -5.21 15.82 8.67
N GLU A 86 -6.24 16.66 8.73
CA GLU A 86 -7.62 16.27 8.43
C GLU A 86 -7.80 15.91 6.96
N ILE A 87 -7.25 16.70 6.03
CA ILE A 87 -7.29 16.43 4.59
C ILE A 87 -6.64 15.08 4.30
N VAL A 88 -5.41 14.87 4.77
CA VAL A 88 -4.68 13.61 4.55
C VAL A 88 -5.41 12.43 5.16
N SER A 89 -5.99 12.60 6.35
CA SER A 89 -6.80 11.56 6.99
C SER A 89 -7.99 11.16 6.13
N ARG A 90 -8.74 12.12 5.58
CA ARG A 90 -9.88 11.85 4.70
C ARG A 90 -9.47 11.20 3.39
N GLU A 91 -8.38 11.65 2.78
CA GLU A 91 -7.85 11.05 1.56
C GLU A 91 -7.48 9.58 1.79
N ILE A 92 -6.77 9.27 2.87
CA ILE A 92 -6.40 7.91 3.23
C ILE A 92 -7.64 7.04 3.50
N MET A 93 -8.62 7.57 4.25
CA MET A 93 -9.84 6.84 4.53
C MET A 93 -10.62 6.51 3.25
N PHE A 94 -10.68 7.46 2.31
CA PHE A 94 -11.29 7.26 1.01
C PHE A 94 -10.52 6.22 0.17
N GLU A 95 -9.19 6.28 0.15
CA GLU A 95 -8.31 5.32 -0.54
C GLU A 95 -8.49 3.89 0.02
N ASN A 96 -8.82 3.76 1.31
CA ASN A 96 -8.93 2.48 2.02
C ASN A 96 -10.38 2.07 2.31
N HIS A 97 -11.36 2.63 1.59
CA HIS A 97 -12.78 2.23 1.67
C HIS A 97 -13.35 2.25 3.10
N ASP A 98 -12.93 3.23 3.89
CA ASP A 98 -13.35 3.40 5.29
C ASP A 98 -13.04 2.20 6.22
N ASP A 99 -11.94 1.48 5.95
CA ASP A 99 -11.47 0.38 6.80
C ASP A 99 -11.26 0.85 8.27
N PRO A 100 -11.86 0.16 9.26
CA PRO A 100 -11.79 0.58 10.66
C PRO A 100 -10.41 0.42 11.32
N ASP A 101 -9.59 -0.52 10.88
CA ASP A 101 -8.22 -0.69 11.36
C ASP A 101 -7.31 0.39 10.79
N ILE A 102 -7.54 0.79 9.55
CA ILE A 102 -6.88 1.95 8.93
C ILE A 102 -7.32 3.25 9.63
N ALA A 103 -8.60 3.42 9.93
CA ALA A 103 -9.12 4.58 10.66
C ALA A 103 -8.39 4.81 11.98
N ARG A 104 -8.17 3.74 12.76
CA ARG A 104 -7.44 3.81 14.02
C ARG A 104 -5.99 4.24 13.82
N LYS A 105 -5.31 3.70 12.81
CA LYS A 105 -3.91 4.07 12.49
C LYS A 105 -3.81 5.53 12.06
N VAL A 106 -4.67 5.97 11.15
CA VAL A 106 -4.75 7.37 10.69
C VAL A 106 -4.94 8.32 11.86
N GLN A 107 -5.81 7.97 12.81
CA GLN A 107 -6.02 8.79 13.99
C GLN A 107 -4.75 8.93 14.85
N ILE A 108 -4.00 7.85 15.03
CA ILE A 108 -2.73 7.86 15.78
C ILE A 108 -1.71 8.74 15.06
N GLU A 109 -1.54 8.58 13.74
CA GLU A 109 -0.60 9.35 12.92
C GLU A 109 -0.96 10.85 12.89
N ALA A 110 -2.24 11.19 12.76
CA ALA A 110 -2.70 12.57 12.80
C ALA A 110 -2.40 13.25 14.14
N LEU A 111 -2.63 12.54 15.25
CA LEU A 111 -2.33 13.05 16.60
C LEU A 111 -0.82 13.21 16.80
N ASP A 112 -0.02 12.24 16.34
CA ASP A 112 1.43 12.30 16.44
C ASP A 112 2.02 13.45 15.63
N PHE A 113 1.57 13.63 14.40
CA PHE A 113 1.95 14.77 13.56
C PHE A 113 1.66 16.11 14.25
N LEU A 114 0.45 16.29 14.80
CA LEU A 114 0.08 17.53 15.48
C LEU A 114 0.91 17.76 16.75
N ARG A 115 1.24 16.70 17.48
CA ARG A 115 2.15 16.77 18.63
C ARG A 115 3.54 17.25 18.19
N ARG A 116 4.14 16.61 17.19
CA ARG A 116 5.48 16.96 16.69
C ARG A 116 5.54 18.41 16.18
N VAL A 117 4.52 18.85 15.44
CA VAL A 117 4.41 20.25 14.98
C VAL A 117 4.35 21.23 16.17
N LYS A 118 3.61 20.89 17.23
CA LYS A 118 3.54 21.71 18.45
C LYS A 118 4.88 21.79 19.17
N GLU A 119 5.66 20.71 19.11
CA GLU A 119 7.02 20.62 19.68
C GLU A 119 8.09 21.31 18.80
N GLY A 120 7.70 21.86 17.65
CA GLY A 120 8.63 22.50 16.70
C GLY A 120 9.46 21.51 15.89
N LEU A 121 9.17 20.21 16.01
CA LEU A 121 9.78 19.14 15.25
C LEU A 121 8.98 18.98 13.95
N THR A 122 9.33 19.77 12.94
CA THR A 122 8.89 19.53 11.56
C THR A 122 9.78 18.49 10.92
#